data_AF-A0A6J4I5N4-F1
#
_entry.id   AF-A0A6J4I5N4-F1
#
_cell.length_a   1.000
_cell.length_b   1.000
_cell.length_c   1.000
_cell.angle_alpha   90.00
_cell.angle_beta   90.00
_cell.angle_gamma   90.00
#
_symmetry.space_group_name_H-M   'P 1'
#
loop_
_entity.id
_entity.type
_entity.pdbx_description
1 polymer ?
#
loop_
_entity_poly.entity_id
_entity_poly.type
_entity_poly.pdbx_seq_one_letter_code
_entity_poly.pdbx_strand_id
1 'polypeptide(L)'
;MRFDADTRTRLLVDMILDFDPTGSTVEIQVDSTWYPATWIGSPVSASGKWTQTARTTAYFAGPLHATPAGATVLTTGRHSTQTRIVSGGDTIAADSTPIDVK
;
A
#
# COMPACT_ATOMS: atom_id res chain seq x y z
N MET A 1 -5.24 0.25 -9.13
CA MET A 1 -4.28 -0.82 -9.50
C MET A 1 -5.06 -2.09 -9.87
N ARG A 2 -4.56 -2.95 -10.78
CA ARG A 2 -5.17 -4.27 -11.05
C ARG A 2 -4.38 -5.35 -10.33
N PHE A 3 -5.07 -6.16 -9.53
CA PHE A 3 -4.52 -7.30 -8.82
C PHE A 3 -5.03 -8.56 -9.55
N ASP A 4 -4.11 -9.34 -10.10
CA ASP A 4 -4.44 -10.60 -10.75
C ASP A 4 -4.62 -11.67 -9.65
N ALA A 5 -5.81 -12.27 -9.56
CA ALA A 5 -6.14 -13.31 -8.58
C ALA A 5 -5.25 -14.54 -8.72
N ASP A 6 -4.63 -14.73 -9.89
CA ASP A 6 -3.68 -15.81 -10.15
C ASP A 6 -2.28 -15.54 -9.59
N THR A 7 -2.05 -14.32 -9.07
CA THR A 7 -0.75 -13.88 -8.55
C THR A 7 -0.78 -13.60 -7.05
N ARG A 8 0.32 -13.92 -6.39
CA ARG A 8 0.59 -13.45 -5.02
C ARG A 8 1.47 -12.22 -5.12
N THR A 9 1.03 -11.14 -4.48
CA THR A 9 1.84 -9.93 -4.50
C THR A 9 1.65 -9.10 -3.22
N ARG A 10 2.58 -8.17 -3.04
CA ARG A 10 2.44 -7.09 -2.07
C ARG A 10 1.89 -5.89 -2.81
N LEU A 11 1.05 -5.10 -2.14
CA LEU A 11 0.55 -3.87 -2.74
C LEU A 11 1.67 -2.83 -2.75
N LEU A 12 1.83 -2.18 -3.90
CA LEU A 12 2.75 -1.06 -4.10
C LEU A 12 1.93 0.20 -4.28
N VAL A 13 2.32 1.27 -3.59
CA VAL A 13 1.72 2.59 -3.74
C VAL A 13 2.83 3.60 -3.95
N ASP A 14 2.78 4.29 -5.08
CA ASP A 14 3.65 5.44 -5.34
C ASP A 14 3.01 6.68 -4.72
N MET A 15 3.79 7.38 -3.89
CA MET A 15 3.31 8.54 -3.14
C MET A 15 3.99 9.80 -3.66
N ILE A 16 3.23 10.89 -3.78
CA ILE A 16 3.72 12.23 -4.06
C ILE A 16 3.40 13.10 -2.85
N LEU A 17 4.42 13.68 -2.24
CA LEU A 17 4.34 14.32 -0.93
C LEU A 17 4.89 15.74 -0.96
N ASP A 18 4.39 16.56 -0.05
CA ASP A 18 4.84 17.93 0.19
C ASP A 18 5.97 18.03 1.24
N PHE A 19 6.45 16.88 1.72
CA PHE A 19 7.47 16.78 2.76
C PHE A 19 8.37 15.56 2.51
N ASP A 20 9.56 15.55 3.11
CA ASP A 20 10.47 14.40 3.07
C ASP A 20 9.90 13.25 3.93
N PRO A 21 9.56 12.09 3.34
CA PRO A 21 9.00 10.95 4.07
C PRO A 21 10.00 10.24 4.99
N THR A 22 11.27 10.63 5.02
CA THR A 22 12.29 9.99 5.86
C THR A 22 11.87 9.99 7.33
N GLY A 23 11.86 8.80 7.95
CA GLY A 23 11.48 8.62 9.36
C GLY A 23 9.96 8.53 9.61
N SER A 24 9.13 8.69 8.59
CA SER A 24 7.68 8.45 8.69
C SER A 24 7.35 6.95 8.59
N THR A 25 6.19 6.57 9.12
CA THR A 25 5.59 5.25 8.88
C THR A 25 4.48 5.37 7.85
N VAL A 26 4.23 4.26 7.13
CA VAL A 26 3.20 4.18 6.11
C VAL A 26 2.35 2.93 6.33
N GLU A 27 1.05 3.09 6.19
CA GLU A 27 0.08 2.01 6.31
C GLU A 27 -0.89 2.07 5.13
N ILE A 28 -1.32 0.90 4.67
CA ILE A 28 -2.26 0.75 3.57
C ILE A 28 -3.47 -0.01 4.10
N GLN A 29 -4.62 0.65 4.14
CA GLN A 29 -5.91 0.03 4.37
C GLN A 29 -6.34 -0.71 3.12
N VAL A 30 -6.80 -1.95 3.29
CA VAL A 30 -7.57 -2.68 2.29
C VAL A 30 -8.90 -3.03 2.93
N ASP A 31 -9.99 -2.59 2.29
CA ASP A 31 -11.33 -2.55 2.85
C ASP A 31 -11.36 -1.84 4.20
N SER A 32 -11.42 -2.57 5.31
CA SER A 32 -11.46 -2.01 6.68
C SER A 32 -10.20 -2.28 7.49
N THR A 33 -9.22 -3.01 6.95
CA THR A 33 -8.03 -3.47 7.69
C THR A 33 -6.79 -2.70 7.27
N TRP A 34 -6.09 -2.10 8.23
CA TRP A 34 -4.80 -1.44 8.01
C TRP A 34 -3.65 -2.44 8.03
N TYR A 35 -2.80 -2.37 7.00
CA TYR A 35 -1.60 -3.18 6.89
C TYR A 35 -0.36 -2.30 6.95
N PRO A 36 0.65 -2.64 7.77
CA PRO A 36 1.89 -1.90 7.79
C PRO A 36 2.63 -2.06 6.45
N ALA A 37 3.19 -0.96 5.97
CA ALA A 37 3.97 -0.89 4.75
C ALA A 37 5.37 -0.32 5.03
N THR A 38 6.31 -0.63 4.14
CA THR A 38 7.69 -0.18 4.19
C THR A 38 7.99 0.67 2.97
N TRP A 39 8.64 1.81 3.18
CA TRP A 39 9.23 2.58 2.10
C TRP A 39 10.28 1.75 1.35
N ILE A 40 10.28 1.84 0.03
CA ILE A 40 11.25 1.19 -0.86
C ILE A 40 12.16 2.26 -1.45
N GLY A 41 13.47 1.99 -1.43
CA GLY A 41 14.48 2.89 -1.99
C GLY A 41 14.61 4.18 -1.19
N SER A 42 15.29 5.16 -1.78
CA SER A 42 15.43 6.51 -1.20
C SER A 42 14.36 7.45 -1.77
N PRO A 43 13.85 8.41 -0.98
CA PRO A 43 12.91 9.39 -1.50
C PRO A 43 13.61 10.31 -2.51
N VAL A 44 12.89 10.69 -3.56
CA VAL A 44 13.39 11.57 -4.62
C VAL A 44 12.68 12.91 -4.53
N SER A 45 13.45 14.01 -4.50
CA SER A 45 12.90 15.36 -4.52
C SER A 45 12.98 15.96 -5.92
N ALA A 46 11.84 16.44 -6.43
CA ALA A 46 11.78 17.18 -7.69
C ALA A 46 10.71 18.26 -7.59
N SER A 47 11.07 19.50 -7.95
CA SER A 47 10.14 20.64 -8.01
C SER A 47 9.34 20.87 -6.71
N GLY A 48 9.97 20.65 -5.55
CA GLY A 48 9.34 20.83 -4.23
C GLY A 48 8.41 19.70 -3.80
N LYS A 49 8.30 18.63 -4.60
CA LYS A 49 7.58 17.40 -4.22
C LYS A 49 8.57 16.27 -3.96
N TRP A 50 8.20 15.40 -3.04
CA TRP A 50 8.93 14.19 -2.72
C TRP A 50 8.18 12.98 -3.23
N THR A 51 8.87 12.04 -3.86
CA THR A 51 8.28 10.79 -4.35
C THR A 51 8.98 9.59 -3.76
N GLN A 52 8.19 8.61 -3.33
CA GLN A 52 8.68 7.32 -2.86
C GLN A 52 7.58 6.26 -2.95
N THR A 53 7.99 5.01 -3.20
CA THR A 53 7.09 3.87 -3.24
C THR A 53 7.01 3.19 -1.87
N ALA A 54 5.80 2.93 -1.39
CA ALA A 54 5.55 2.09 -0.22
C ALA A 54 5.10 0.69 -0.65
N ARG A 55 5.46 -0.32 0.14
CA ARG A 55 5.05 -1.72 -0.08
C ARG A 55 4.52 -2.35 1.19
N THR A 56 3.35 -3.00 1.12
CA THR A 56 2.82 -3.75 2.27
C THR A 56 3.80 -4.84 2.72
N THR A 57 3.91 -5.01 4.03
CA THR A 57 4.64 -6.15 4.62
C THR A 57 3.90 -7.47 4.37
N ALA A 58 2.57 -7.44 4.53
CA ALA A 58 1.65 -8.53 4.24
C ALA A 58 1.59 -8.86 2.75
N TYR A 59 1.42 -10.15 2.46
CA TYR A 59 1.10 -10.67 1.14
C TYR A 59 -0.40 -10.75 0.94
N PHE A 60 -0.84 -10.47 -0.29
CA PHE A 60 -2.21 -10.64 -0.71
C PHE A 60 -2.29 -11.73 -1.79
N ALA A 61 -3.38 -12.47 -1.78
CA ALA A 61 -3.70 -13.51 -2.76
C ALA A 61 -5.17 -13.40 -3.19
N GLY A 62 -5.47 -13.80 -4.43
CA GLY A 62 -6.84 -14.03 -4.86
C GLY A 62 -7.40 -15.33 -4.28
N PRO A 63 -8.72 -15.56 -4.40
CA PRO A 63 -9.36 -16.74 -3.81
C PRO A 63 -8.86 -18.06 -4.43
N LEU A 64 -8.40 -18.02 -5.67
CA LEU A 64 -7.88 -19.19 -6.41
C LEU A 64 -6.46 -19.60 -5.97
N HIS A 65 -5.73 -18.73 -5.27
CA HIS A 65 -4.32 -18.94 -4.91
C HIS A 65 -4.04 -18.86 -3.40
N ALA A 66 -5.03 -19.18 -2.58
CA ALA A 66 -5.10 -19.03 -1.12
C ALA A 66 -4.02 -19.73 -0.25
N THR A 67 -3.01 -20.38 -0.82
CA THR A 67 -1.83 -20.87 -0.05
C THR A 67 -0.75 -19.76 -0.02
N PRO A 68 0.29 -19.69 0.85
CA PRO A 68 0.65 -20.43 2.05
C PRO A 68 0.18 -19.72 3.35
N ALA A 69 0.57 -20.22 4.52
CA ALA A 69 0.30 -19.58 5.82
C ALA A 69 0.77 -18.12 5.84
N GLY A 70 -0.15 -17.18 6.06
CA GLY A 70 0.14 -15.76 6.32
C GLY A 70 -0.23 -14.76 5.20
N ALA A 71 -0.83 -15.19 4.09
CA ALA A 71 -1.38 -14.26 3.08
C ALA A 71 -2.83 -13.88 3.41
N THR A 72 -3.16 -12.59 3.23
CA THR A 72 -4.56 -12.12 3.23
C THR A 72 -5.21 -12.48 1.90
N VAL A 73 -6.30 -13.25 1.94
CA VAL A 73 -7.08 -13.58 0.75
C VAL A 73 -8.11 -12.48 0.50
N LEU A 74 -8.06 -11.88 -0.68
CA LEU A 74 -9.08 -10.94 -1.16
C LEU A 74 -10.03 -11.67 -2.10
N THR A 75 -11.32 -11.41 -1.97
CA THR A 75 -12.34 -11.95 -2.89
C THR A 75 -12.20 -11.33 -4.28
N THR A 76 -12.72 -11.99 -5.31
CA THR A 76 -12.83 -11.34 -6.64
C THR A 76 -13.76 -10.12 -6.55
N GLY A 77 -13.34 -9.00 -7.11
CA GLY A 77 -14.10 -7.75 -7.09
C GLY A 77 -13.25 -6.51 -6.81
N ARG A 78 -13.94 -5.39 -6.56
CA ARG A 78 -13.32 -4.11 -6.25
C ARG A 78 -13.17 -3.94 -4.75
N HIS A 79 -11.95 -3.66 -4.30
CA HIS A 79 -11.61 -3.39 -2.91
C HIS A 79 -11.20 -1.92 -2.75
N SER A 80 -11.72 -1.28 -1.72
CA SER A 80 -11.28 0.08 -1.37
C SER A 80 -9.88 0.00 -0.77
N THR A 81 -9.03 0.96 -1.12
CA THR A 81 -7.78 1.14 -0.40
C THR A 81 -7.58 2.59 -0.01
N GLN A 82 -6.88 2.76 1.11
CA GLN A 82 -6.43 4.05 1.58
C GLN A 82 -5.00 3.91 2.09
N THR A 83 -4.11 4.77 1.63
CA THR A 83 -2.76 4.88 2.19
C THR A 83 -2.76 6.05 3.16
N ARG A 84 -2.09 5.89 4.31
CA ARG A 84 -1.81 7.00 5.21
C ARG A 84 -0.33 7.02 5.58
N ILE A 85 0.20 8.22 5.74
CA ILE A 85 1.54 8.46 6.29
C ILE A 85 1.37 9.03 7.68
N VAL A 86 2.08 8.43 8.63
CA VAL A 86 2.07 8.85 10.02
C VAL A 86 3.47 9.33 10.41
N SER A 87 3.54 10.48 11.08
CA SER A 87 4.78 11.00 11.68
C SER A 87 4.46 11.61 13.03
N GLY A 88 5.22 11.24 14.06
CA GLY A 88 4.97 11.71 15.43
C GLY A 88 3.61 11.29 16.02
N GLY A 89 2.92 10.33 15.40
CA GLY A 89 1.57 9.89 15.79
C GLY A 89 0.45 10.54 14.97
N ASP A 90 0.73 11.58 14.19
CA ASP A 90 -0.24 12.29 13.37
C ASP A 90 -0.25 11.80 11.92
N THR A 91 -1.44 11.73 11.32
CA THR A 91 -1.56 11.47 9.89
C THR A 91 -1.27 12.75 9.11
N ILE A 92 -0.21 12.73 8.31
CA ILE A 92 0.29 13.92 7.58
C ILE A 92 -0.01 13.88 6.07
N ALA A 93 -0.37 12.71 5.54
CA ALA A 93 -0.83 12.55 4.17
C ALA A 93 -1.70 11.30 4.06
N ALA A 94 -2.70 11.33 3.17
CA ALA A 94 -3.47 10.16 2.81
C ALA A 94 -3.88 10.22 1.33
N ASP A 95 -3.97 9.05 0.71
CA ASP A 95 -4.44 8.89 -0.66
C ASP A 95 -5.28 7.63 -0.79
N SER A 96 -6.15 7.53 -1.79
CA SER A 96 -7.02 6.37 -2.00
C SER A 96 -7.01 5.95 -3.46
N THR A 97 -6.60 4.70 -3.72
CA THR A 97 -6.63 4.12 -5.07
C THR A 97 -7.20 2.71 -5.01
N PRO A 98 -8.45 2.48 -5.41
CA PRO A 98 -9.04 1.15 -5.34
C PRO A 98 -8.25 0.13 -6.17
N ILE A 99 -8.35 -1.12 -5.72
CA ILE A 99 -7.78 -2.26 -6.43
C ILE A 99 -8.91 -3.16 -6.93
N ASP A 100 -8.79 -3.63 -8.17
CA ASP A 100 -9.70 -4.62 -8.72
C ASP A 100 -8.96 -5.97 -8.74
N VAL A 101 -9.50 -6.94 -7.99
CA VAL A 101 -9.06 -8.34 -7.95
C VAL A 101 -9.86 -9.10 -9.02
N LYS A 102 -9.17 -9.62 -10.03
CA LYS A 102 -9.79 -10.36 -11.14
C LYS A 102 -9.32 -11.79 -11.16
#